data_AF-A0A7V5CYM6-F1
#
_entry.id   AF-A0A7V5CYM6-F1
#
_cell.length_a   1.000
_cell.length_b   1.000
_cell.length_c   1.000
_cell.angle_alpha   90.00
_cell.angle_beta   90.00
_cell.angle_gamma   90.00
#
_symmetry.space_group_name_H-M   'P 1'
#
loop_
_entity.id
_entity.type
_entity.pdbx_description
1 polymer ?
#
loop_
_entity_poly.entity_id
_entity_poly.type
_entity_poly.pdbx_seq_one_letter_code
_entity_poly.pdbx_strand_id
1 'polypeptide(L)'
;MEKNYYDREIETACAKDLAAHQLSRLRELLKNLLVSNPFYASRLRAAGLTDPKLLGSLEDLKFLPFTHKSQLVQDQEMHPPFGTNLTFPLDRYIHLHQTSGTTGKPLRWLDTAESWDWWARCWAAVYCAAGVTAGDRIFFAFSFGPFIGFWAAWAGSEKVGALGISGGAQNSYQRLRNLIELQATVLCCTPSYA
;
A
#
# COMPACT_ATOMS: atom_id res chain seq x y z
N MET A 1 20.62 22.68 -0.72
CA MET A 1 20.23 21.31 -1.11
C MET A 1 19.00 21.41 -1.98
N GLU A 2 19.09 20.94 -3.22
CA GLU A 2 17.93 20.83 -4.10
C GLU A 2 16.97 19.79 -3.49
N LYS A 3 15.70 20.15 -3.30
CA LYS A 3 14.71 19.22 -2.74
C LYS A 3 14.36 18.20 -3.82
N ASN A 4 14.61 16.92 -3.54
CA ASN A 4 14.25 15.83 -4.43
C ASN A 4 12.77 15.48 -4.19
N TYR A 5 11.94 15.60 -5.23
CA TYR A 5 10.53 15.25 -5.21
C TYR A 5 10.31 14.10 -6.20
N TYR A 6 9.56 13.08 -5.80
CA TYR A 6 9.23 11.97 -6.68
C TYR A 6 8.11 12.34 -7.67
N ASP A 7 7.08 13.01 -7.17
CA ASP A 7 5.98 13.62 -7.91
C ASP A 7 5.87 15.09 -7.52
N ARG A 8 6.68 15.94 -8.18
CA ARG A 8 6.76 17.37 -7.84
C ARG A 8 5.41 18.08 -7.93
N GLU A 9 4.57 17.71 -8.90
CA GLU A 9 3.27 18.34 -9.09
C GLU A 9 2.35 18.10 -7.89
N ILE A 10 2.27 16.86 -7.42
CA ILE A 10 1.44 16.51 -6.26
C ILE A 10 2.09 16.97 -4.94
N GLU A 11 3.39 16.77 -4.77
CA GLU A 11 4.11 17.06 -3.51
C GLU A 11 4.25 18.56 -3.23
N THR A 12 4.12 19.40 -4.25
CA THR A 12 4.20 20.87 -4.12
C THR A 12 2.88 21.58 -4.44
N ALA A 13 1.81 20.83 -4.71
CA ALA A 13 0.48 21.39 -4.95
C ALA A 13 0.02 22.26 -3.78
N CYS A 14 -0.67 23.36 -4.07
CA CYS A 14 -1.31 24.14 -3.03
C CYS A 14 -2.47 23.34 -2.40
N ALA A 15 -2.82 23.64 -1.15
CA ALA A 15 -3.85 22.89 -0.42
C ALA A 15 -5.20 22.79 -1.16
N LYS A 16 -5.58 23.85 -1.90
CA LYS A 16 -6.82 23.89 -2.68
C LYS A 16 -6.78 22.91 -3.85
N ASP A 17 -5.69 22.91 -4.61
CA ASP A 17 -5.54 22.03 -5.79
C ASP A 17 -5.43 20.57 -5.35
N LEU A 18 -4.71 20.32 -4.26
CA LEU A 18 -4.60 18.98 -3.66
C LEU A 18 -5.98 18.47 -3.18
N ALA A 19 -6.77 19.30 -2.50
CA ALA A 19 -8.11 18.93 -2.04
C ALA A 19 -9.05 18.64 -3.22
N ALA A 20 -8.99 19.44 -4.29
CA ALA A 20 -9.76 19.20 -5.51
C ALA A 20 -9.36 17.89 -6.18
N HIS A 21 -8.06 17.60 -6.27
CA HIS A 21 -7.54 16.33 -6.77
C HIS A 21 -8.04 15.14 -5.94
N GLN A 22 -7.91 15.21 -4.62
CA GLN A 22 -8.35 14.16 -3.69
C GLN A 22 -9.86 13.90 -3.82
N LEU A 23 -10.69 14.96 -3.87
CA LEU A 23 -12.14 14.82 -4.03
C LEU A 23 -12.50 14.16 -5.37
N SER A 24 -11.83 14.54 -6.46
CA SER A 24 -12.02 13.93 -7.78
C SER A 24 -11.71 12.42 -7.75
N ARG A 25 -10.54 12.05 -7.22
CA ARG A 25 -10.10 10.65 -7.08
C ARG A 25 -11.02 9.84 -6.17
N LEU A 26 -11.48 10.43 -5.08
CA LEU A 26 -12.44 9.79 -4.16
C LEU A 26 -13.77 9.50 -4.86
N ARG A 27 -14.32 10.45 -5.62
CA ARG A 27 -15.57 10.24 -6.37
C ARG A 27 -15.44 9.15 -7.43
N GLU A 28 -14.30 9.08 -8.11
CA GLU A 28 -13.99 8.02 -9.07
C GLU A 28 -13.93 6.64 -8.39
N LEU A 29 -13.23 6.54 -7.25
CA LEU A 29 -13.20 5.32 -6.44
C LEU A 29 -14.61 4.88 -6.04
N LEU A 30 -15.41 5.80 -5.48
CA LEU A 30 -16.76 5.51 -4.99
C LEU A 30 -17.70 5.08 -6.12
N LYS A 31 -17.55 5.66 -7.32
CA LYS A 31 -18.30 5.24 -8.50
C LYS A 31 -18.12 3.75 -8.77
N ASN A 32 -16.87 3.27 -8.70
CA ASN A 32 -16.56 1.86 -8.91
C ASN A 32 -17.06 1.00 -7.74
N LEU A 33 -16.83 1.44 -6.49
CA LEU A 33 -17.26 0.69 -5.30
C LEU A 33 -18.79 0.49 -5.25
N LEU A 34 -19.57 1.54 -5.55
CA LEU A 34 -21.03 1.47 -5.54
C LEU A 34 -21.61 0.53 -6.60
N VAL A 35 -20.84 0.22 -7.66
CA VAL A 35 -21.28 -0.67 -8.74
C VAL A 35 -20.81 -2.10 -8.50
N SER A 36 -19.53 -2.30 -8.17
CA SER A 36 -18.91 -3.63 -8.27
C SER A 36 -18.30 -4.18 -6.98
N ASN A 37 -18.36 -3.47 -5.86
CA ASN A 37 -17.84 -3.96 -4.58
C ASN A 37 -19.00 -4.23 -3.59
N PRO A 38 -19.46 -5.48 -3.42
CA PRO A 38 -20.62 -5.79 -2.59
C PRO A 38 -20.45 -5.38 -1.11
N PHE A 39 -19.25 -5.55 -0.55
CA PHE A 39 -18.96 -5.17 0.83
C PHE A 39 -19.17 -3.68 1.08
N TYR A 40 -18.61 -2.82 0.21
CA TYR A 40 -18.74 -1.37 0.36
C TYR A 40 -20.07 -0.83 -0.16
N ALA A 41 -20.60 -1.34 -1.28
CA ALA A 41 -21.82 -0.83 -1.88
C ALA A 41 -23.01 -0.90 -0.91
N SER A 42 -23.17 -2.00 -0.19
CA SER A 42 -24.24 -2.15 0.81
C SER A 42 -24.12 -1.12 1.95
N ARG A 43 -22.91 -0.93 2.48
CA ARG A 43 -22.62 -0.01 3.59
C ARG A 43 -22.77 1.45 3.21
N LEU A 44 -22.25 1.83 2.04
CA LEU A 44 -22.33 3.19 1.53
C LEU A 44 -23.79 3.58 1.25
N ARG A 45 -24.57 2.68 0.62
CA ARG A 45 -26.00 2.90 0.39
C ARG A 45 -26.80 3.00 1.69
N ALA A 46 -26.47 2.17 2.70
CA ALA A 46 -27.09 2.26 4.02
C ALA A 46 -26.79 3.59 4.74
N ALA A 47 -25.65 4.21 4.43
CA ALA A 47 -25.29 5.55 4.89
C ALA A 47 -25.84 6.69 4.00
N GLY A 48 -26.71 6.36 3.03
CA GLY A 48 -27.33 7.34 2.13
C GLY A 48 -26.47 7.73 0.92
N LEU A 49 -25.27 7.18 0.76
CA LEU A 49 -24.41 7.45 -0.39
C LEU A 49 -24.76 6.52 -1.55
N THR A 50 -25.60 7.02 -2.48
CA THR A 50 -26.03 6.29 -3.70
C THR A 50 -25.39 6.82 -4.98
N ASP A 51 -24.90 8.06 -4.96
CA ASP A 51 -24.15 8.71 -6.05
C ASP A 51 -22.92 9.41 -5.46
N PRO A 52 -21.71 9.20 -5.99
CA PRO A 52 -20.50 9.91 -5.53
C PRO A 52 -20.62 11.44 -5.57
N LYS A 53 -21.49 12.01 -6.42
CA LYS A 53 -21.76 13.46 -6.48
C LYS A 53 -22.39 14.01 -5.21
N LEU A 54 -22.98 13.16 -4.36
CA LEU A 54 -23.54 13.57 -3.06
C LEU A 54 -22.46 14.01 -2.07
N LEU A 55 -21.20 13.61 -2.25
CA LEU A 55 -20.07 14.20 -1.52
C LEU A 55 -19.70 15.52 -2.20
N GLY A 56 -20.04 16.64 -1.58
CA GLY A 56 -19.73 18.00 -2.05
C GLY A 56 -18.29 18.41 -1.78
N SER A 57 -17.71 17.91 -0.68
CA SER A 57 -16.33 18.21 -0.29
C SER A 57 -15.69 17.08 0.55
N LEU A 58 -14.42 17.24 0.93
CA LEU A 58 -13.73 16.26 1.77
C LEU A 58 -14.27 16.22 3.21
N GLU A 59 -14.89 17.31 3.68
CA GLU A 59 -15.54 17.38 4.99
C GLU A 59 -16.72 16.42 5.13
N ASP A 60 -17.33 16.01 4.01
CA ASP A 60 -18.45 15.07 4.00
C ASP A 60 -18.04 13.63 4.33
N LEU A 61 -16.73 13.33 4.33
CA LEU A 61 -16.21 12.02 4.75
C LEU A 61 -16.65 11.63 6.17
N LYS A 62 -16.91 12.60 7.04
CA LYS A 62 -17.38 12.37 8.41
C LYS A 62 -18.76 11.68 8.48
N PHE A 63 -19.52 11.72 7.39
CA PHE A 63 -20.83 11.06 7.30
C PHE A 63 -20.74 9.62 6.80
N LEU A 64 -19.58 9.18 6.30
CA LEU A 64 -19.37 7.82 5.84
C LEU A 64 -18.97 6.90 7.00
N PRO A 65 -19.40 5.63 6.98
CA PRO A 65 -19.07 4.69 8.04
C PRO A 65 -17.59 4.32 8.02
N PHE A 66 -16.99 4.19 9.20
CA PHE A 66 -15.67 3.60 9.34
C PHE A 66 -15.69 2.12 8.95
N THR A 67 -14.57 1.64 8.40
CA THR A 67 -14.34 0.22 8.19
C THR A 67 -13.39 -0.30 9.26
N HIS A 68 -13.84 -1.27 10.03
CA HIS A 68 -13.02 -1.92 11.06
C HIS A 68 -12.43 -3.23 10.53
N LYS A 69 -11.22 -3.58 10.98
CA LYS A 69 -10.56 -4.84 10.59
C LYS A 69 -11.43 -6.06 10.87
N SER A 70 -12.13 -6.10 12.01
CA SER A 70 -13.02 -7.21 12.39
C SER A 70 -14.12 -7.47 11.35
N GLN A 71 -14.63 -6.42 10.72
CA GLN A 71 -15.65 -6.53 9.69
C GLN A 71 -15.14 -7.17 8.41
N LEU A 72 -13.90 -6.85 8.00
CA LEU A 72 -13.25 -7.47 6.85
C LEU A 72 -12.95 -8.96 7.14
N VAL A 73 -12.48 -9.26 8.35
CA VAL A 73 -12.24 -10.65 8.78
C VAL A 73 -13.55 -11.45 8.76
N GLN A 74 -14.62 -10.92 9.36
CA GLN A 74 -15.94 -11.57 9.36
C GLN A 74 -16.48 -11.80 7.94
N ASP A 75 -16.31 -10.83 7.04
CA ASP A 75 -16.70 -10.98 5.65
C ASP A 75 -15.95 -12.13 4.94
N GLN A 76 -14.64 -12.28 5.19
CA GLN A 76 -13.87 -13.43 4.67
C GLN A 76 -14.29 -14.77 5.29
N GLU A 77 -14.79 -14.77 6.52
CA GLU A 77 -15.30 -15.99 7.17
C GLU A 77 -16.66 -16.42 6.60
N MET A 78 -17.54 -15.47 6.36
CA MET A 78 -18.86 -15.72 5.77
C MET A 78 -18.77 -16.05 4.27
N HIS A 79 -17.78 -15.49 3.57
CA HIS A 79 -17.60 -15.63 2.13
C HIS A 79 -16.14 -16.03 1.80
N PRO A 80 -15.72 -17.24 2.17
CA PRO A 80 -14.35 -17.68 1.95
C PRO A 80 -14.01 -17.83 0.46
N PRO A 81 -12.73 -17.66 0.06
CA PRO A 81 -11.58 -17.39 0.93
C PRO A 81 -11.21 -15.90 1.07
N PHE A 82 -11.84 -15.01 0.30
CA PHE A 82 -11.42 -13.61 0.14
C PHE A 82 -12.46 -12.57 0.58
N GLY A 83 -13.67 -12.98 0.92
CA GLY A 83 -14.76 -12.08 1.25
C GLY A 83 -15.47 -11.54 0.01
N THR A 84 -16.28 -10.52 0.23
CA THR A 84 -17.02 -9.78 -0.79
C THR A 84 -16.46 -8.37 -1.03
N ASN A 85 -15.29 -8.07 -0.45
CA ASN A 85 -14.60 -6.78 -0.59
C ASN A 85 -13.74 -6.65 -1.86
N LEU A 86 -13.84 -7.57 -2.81
CA LEU A 86 -13.16 -7.47 -4.10
C LEU A 86 -14.02 -6.70 -5.11
N THR A 87 -13.41 -5.72 -5.77
CA THR A 87 -14.06 -4.85 -6.78
C THR A 87 -14.00 -5.45 -8.19
N PHE A 88 -13.01 -6.31 -8.45
CA PHE A 88 -12.74 -6.88 -9.77
C PHE A 88 -12.89 -8.42 -9.76
N PRO A 89 -13.01 -9.07 -10.92
CA PRO A 89 -12.89 -10.52 -11.01
C PRO A 89 -11.53 -11.02 -10.53
N LEU A 90 -11.48 -12.27 -10.06
CA LEU A 90 -10.30 -12.84 -9.40
C LEU A 90 -9.03 -12.88 -10.27
N ASP A 91 -9.19 -13.00 -11.59
CA ASP A 91 -8.09 -13.02 -12.56
C ASP A 91 -7.40 -11.66 -12.78
N ARG A 92 -7.97 -10.56 -12.27
CA ARG A 92 -7.36 -9.23 -12.28
C ARG A 92 -6.30 -9.02 -11.20
N TYR A 93 -6.29 -9.87 -10.18
CA TYR A 93 -5.39 -9.75 -9.05
C TYR A 93 -4.10 -10.54 -9.28
N ILE A 94 -2.96 -9.91 -8.99
CA ILE A 94 -1.63 -10.47 -9.28
C ILE A 94 -0.81 -10.76 -8.02
N HIS A 95 -1.22 -10.24 -6.87
CA HIS A 95 -0.57 -10.49 -5.58
C HIS A 95 -1.58 -10.88 -4.51
N LEU A 96 -1.16 -11.78 -3.63
CA LEU A 96 -1.84 -12.13 -2.40
C LEU A 96 -0.90 -11.84 -1.22
N HIS A 97 -1.34 -10.98 -0.33
CA HIS A 97 -0.69 -10.68 0.94
C HIS A 97 -1.57 -11.13 2.10
N GLN A 98 -0.98 -11.29 3.28
CA GLN A 98 -1.71 -11.71 4.46
C GLN A 98 -1.10 -11.13 5.74
N THR A 99 -1.96 -10.70 6.66
CA THR A 99 -1.52 -10.25 8.00
C THR A 99 -1.00 -11.43 8.84
N SER A 100 -0.18 -11.17 9.85
CA SER A 100 0.43 -12.22 10.70
C SER A 100 -0.54 -12.99 11.61
N GLY A 101 -1.80 -12.55 11.75
CA GLY A 101 -2.81 -13.28 12.52
C GLY A 101 -2.58 -13.35 14.03
N THR A 102 -1.85 -12.39 14.62
CA THR A 102 -1.43 -12.43 16.05
C THR A 102 -2.58 -12.45 17.07
N THR A 103 -3.80 -12.07 16.68
CA THR A 103 -4.98 -12.00 17.56
C THR A 103 -6.23 -12.65 16.96
N GLY A 104 -6.13 -13.33 15.81
CA GLY A 104 -7.29 -13.91 15.12
C GLY A 104 -6.95 -14.41 13.71
N LYS A 105 -7.98 -14.80 12.94
CA LYS A 105 -7.75 -15.27 11.57
C LYS A 105 -7.02 -14.19 10.74
N PRO A 106 -5.95 -14.58 10.03
CA PRO A 106 -5.27 -13.66 9.13
C PRO A 106 -6.20 -13.08 8.08
N LEU A 107 -6.17 -11.77 7.91
CA LEU A 107 -6.82 -11.11 6.77
C LEU A 107 -5.97 -11.33 5.52
N ARG A 108 -6.58 -11.85 4.45
CA ARG A 108 -6.00 -11.91 3.11
C ARG A 108 -6.29 -10.64 2.33
N TRP A 109 -5.32 -10.17 1.57
CA TRP A 109 -5.44 -8.96 0.77
C TRP A 109 -4.92 -9.21 -0.64
N LEU A 110 -5.64 -8.74 -1.66
CA LEU A 110 -5.30 -8.95 -3.05
C LEU A 110 -5.06 -7.59 -3.73
N ASP A 111 -3.99 -7.51 -4.51
CA ASP A 111 -3.65 -6.31 -5.27
C ASP A 111 -3.71 -6.60 -6.77
N THR A 112 -4.34 -5.71 -7.54
CA THR A 112 -4.24 -5.72 -9.01
C THR A 112 -2.89 -5.16 -9.44
N ALA A 113 -2.56 -5.25 -10.74
CA ALA A 113 -1.33 -4.68 -11.28
C ALA A 113 -1.22 -3.17 -11.02
N GLU A 114 -2.33 -2.45 -11.15
CA GLU A 114 -2.40 -1.01 -10.93
C GLU A 114 -2.27 -0.65 -9.43
N SER A 115 -2.87 -1.44 -8.54
CA SER A 115 -2.69 -1.28 -7.09
C SER A 115 -1.26 -1.58 -6.65
N TRP A 116 -0.62 -2.58 -7.26
CA TRP A 116 0.77 -2.91 -6.97
C TRP A 116 1.75 -1.85 -7.47
N ASP A 117 1.52 -1.31 -8.68
CA ASP A 117 2.28 -0.16 -9.18
C ASP A 117 2.15 1.05 -8.24
N TRP A 118 0.95 1.30 -7.72
CA TRP A 118 0.74 2.35 -6.73
C TRP A 118 1.56 2.12 -5.44
N TRP A 119 1.58 0.90 -4.91
CA TRP A 119 2.45 0.53 -3.77
C TRP A 119 3.93 0.82 -4.05
N ALA A 120 4.41 0.41 -5.22
CA ALA A 120 5.81 0.64 -5.63
C ALA A 120 6.12 2.14 -5.72
N ARG A 121 5.22 2.95 -6.29
CA ARG A 121 5.37 4.41 -6.37
C ARG A 121 5.35 5.09 -5.00
N CYS A 122 4.52 4.63 -4.08
CA CYS A 122 4.53 5.14 -2.70
C CYS A 122 5.88 4.90 -2.01
N TRP A 123 6.46 3.70 -2.16
CA TRP A 123 7.79 3.43 -1.62
C TRP A 123 8.90 4.19 -2.36
N ALA A 124 8.78 4.38 -3.67
CA ALA A 124 9.70 5.21 -4.43
C ALA A 124 9.72 6.67 -3.94
N ALA A 125 8.55 7.22 -3.58
CA ALA A 125 8.47 8.53 -2.93
C ALA A 125 9.16 8.56 -1.56
N VAL A 126 9.00 7.50 -0.75
CA VAL A 126 9.72 7.37 0.53
C VAL A 126 11.24 7.32 0.32
N TYR A 127 11.71 6.56 -0.67
CA TYR A 127 13.13 6.47 -1.00
C TYR A 127 13.69 7.80 -1.50
N CYS A 128 12.98 8.46 -2.42
CA CYS A 128 13.34 9.78 -2.92
C CYS A 128 13.48 10.80 -1.78
N ALA A 129 12.51 10.83 -0.85
CA ALA A 129 12.53 11.69 0.33
C ALA A 129 13.69 11.35 1.30
N ALA A 130 14.07 10.07 1.38
CA ALA A 130 15.23 9.61 2.15
C ALA A 130 16.58 9.85 1.44
N GLY A 131 16.58 10.44 0.24
CA GLY A 131 17.80 10.73 -0.52
C GLY A 131 18.38 9.53 -1.27
N VAL A 132 17.62 8.44 -1.39
CA VAL A 132 18.04 7.25 -2.13
C VAL A 132 18.00 7.52 -3.63
N THR A 133 19.02 7.04 -4.33
CA THR A 133 19.24 7.20 -5.77
C THR A 133 19.51 5.86 -6.44
N ALA A 134 19.61 5.85 -7.77
CA ALA A 134 20.04 4.66 -8.52
C ALA A 134 21.48 4.21 -8.20
N GLY A 135 22.29 5.05 -7.55
CA GLY A 135 23.63 4.70 -7.07
C GLY A 135 23.63 3.89 -5.76
N ASP A 136 22.48 3.74 -5.11
CA ASP A 136 22.35 3.09 -3.82
C ASP A 136 22.16 1.58 -3.93
N ARG A 137 22.57 0.90 -2.85
CA ARG A 137 22.44 -0.54 -2.64
C ARG A 137 21.60 -0.76 -1.39
N ILE A 138 20.35 -1.16 -1.59
CA ILE A 138 19.35 -1.29 -0.53
C ILE A 138 19.33 -2.72 -0.01
N PHE A 139 19.73 -2.90 1.25
CA PHE A 139 19.70 -4.19 1.90
C PHE A 139 18.38 -4.39 2.65
N PHE A 140 17.66 -5.47 2.32
CA PHE A 140 16.40 -5.83 2.96
C PHE A 140 16.64 -6.89 4.04
N ALA A 141 16.76 -6.46 5.30
CA ALA A 141 17.02 -7.33 6.45
C ALA A 141 15.74 -7.95 7.03
N PHE A 142 14.86 -8.46 6.17
CA PHE A 142 13.55 -8.97 6.55
C PHE A 142 13.13 -10.19 5.76
N SER A 143 12.38 -11.08 6.41
CA SER A 143 11.78 -12.23 5.74
C SER A 143 10.80 -11.80 4.65
N PHE A 144 10.93 -12.38 3.46
CA PHE A 144 9.97 -12.26 2.37
C PHE A 144 8.82 -13.27 2.57
N GLY A 145 8.00 -12.98 3.57
CA GLY A 145 6.79 -13.74 3.89
C GLY A 145 5.52 -13.07 3.33
N PRO A 146 4.32 -13.44 3.81
CA PRO A 146 3.07 -12.89 3.27
C PRO A 146 2.82 -11.42 3.62
N PHE A 147 3.65 -10.81 4.45
CA PHE A 147 3.50 -9.41 4.85
C PHE A 147 3.93 -8.46 3.73
N ILE A 148 3.04 -7.58 3.31
CA ILE A 148 3.19 -6.70 2.14
C ILE A 148 4.33 -5.70 2.23
N GLY A 149 4.68 -5.22 3.43
CA GLY A 149 5.51 -4.02 3.60
C GLY A 149 6.85 -4.09 2.86
N PHE A 150 7.56 -5.22 2.95
CA PHE A 150 8.89 -5.36 2.33
C PHE A 150 8.85 -5.77 0.87
N TRP A 151 7.77 -6.40 0.41
CA TRP A 151 7.54 -6.58 -1.02
C TRP A 151 7.33 -5.23 -1.70
N ALA A 152 6.55 -4.34 -1.09
CA ALA A 152 6.31 -3.00 -1.62
C ALA A 152 7.58 -2.14 -1.58
N ALA A 153 8.38 -2.26 -0.51
CA ALA A 153 9.69 -1.63 -0.42
C ALA A 153 10.65 -2.14 -1.51
N TRP A 154 10.69 -3.45 -1.73
CA TRP A 154 11.45 -4.05 -2.83
C TRP A 154 11.02 -3.48 -4.19
N ALA A 155 9.72 -3.50 -4.49
CA ALA A 155 9.19 -2.93 -5.75
C ALA A 155 9.49 -1.42 -5.88
N GLY A 156 9.48 -0.67 -4.78
CA GLY A 156 9.90 0.73 -4.77
C GLY A 156 11.38 0.93 -5.09
N SER A 157 12.26 -0.01 -4.71
CA SER A 157 13.69 0.05 -5.05
C SER A 157 13.91 -0.05 -6.56
N GLU A 158 13.12 -0.90 -7.23
CA GLU A 158 13.13 -1.05 -8.69
C GLU A 158 12.68 0.25 -9.38
N LYS A 159 11.67 0.93 -8.81
CA LYS A 159 11.18 2.23 -9.32
C LYS A 159 12.21 3.36 -9.25
N VAL A 160 13.09 3.37 -8.24
CA VAL A 160 14.16 4.37 -8.11
C VAL A 160 15.47 3.93 -8.77
N GLY A 161 15.50 2.72 -9.37
CA GLY A 161 16.67 2.16 -10.03
C GLY A 161 17.80 1.75 -9.09
N ALA A 162 17.52 1.61 -7.79
CA ALA A 162 18.52 1.20 -6.81
C ALA A 162 18.70 -0.33 -6.81
N LEU A 163 19.89 -0.81 -6.48
CA LEU A 163 20.17 -2.24 -6.39
C LEU A 163 19.58 -2.82 -5.10
N GLY A 164 18.56 -3.68 -5.20
CA GLY A 164 18.00 -4.42 -4.07
C GLY A 164 18.82 -5.66 -3.70
N ILE A 165 19.11 -5.83 -2.40
CA ILE A 165 19.83 -6.99 -1.84
C ILE A 165 18.92 -7.72 -0.85
N SER A 166 18.55 -8.96 -1.18
CA SER A 166 17.65 -9.77 -0.34
C SER A 166 18.40 -10.46 0.81
N GLY A 167 18.17 -10.01 2.06
CA GLY A 167 18.75 -10.61 3.28
C GLY A 167 17.78 -11.50 4.07
N GLY A 168 16.59 -11.80 3.52
CA GLY A 168 15.46 -12.26 4.34
C GLY A 168 15.62 -13.59 5.04
N ALA A 169 16.23 -14.58 4.40
CA ALA A 169 16.45 -15.92 4.98
C ALA A 169 17.73 -16.01 5.85
N GLN A 170 18.49 -14.93 5.95
CA GLN A 170 19.79 -14.92 6.60
C GLN A 170 19.69 -14.60 8.09
N ASN A 171 20.60 -15.17 8.89
CA ASN A 171 20.79 -14.76 10.28
C ASN A 171 21.58 -13.43 10.36
N SER A 172 21.66 -12.85 11.57
CA SER A 172 22.29 -11.53 11.77
C SER A 172 23.76 -11.48 11.34
N TYR A 173 24.54 -12.54 11.60
CA TYR A 173 25.96 -12.58 11.19
C TYR A 173 26.13 -12.63 9.68
N GLN A 174 25.29 -13.40 8.97
CA GLN A 174 25.27 -13.45 7.51
C GLN A 174 24.87 -12.10 6.91
N ARG A 175 23.84 -11.46 7.48
CA ARG A 175 23.41 -10.13 7.03
C ARG A 175 24.50 -9.08 7.24
N LEU A 176 25.15 -9.07 8.40
CA LEU A 176 26.27 -8.15 8.68
C LEU A 176 27.42 -8.36 7.69
N ARG A 177 27.80 -9.61 7.44
CA ARG A 177 28.84 -9.94 6.45
C ARG A 177 28.45 -9.40 5.07
N ASN A 178 27.24 -9.69 4.60
CA ASN A 178 26.78 -9.27 3.29
C ASN A 178 26.62 -7.74 3.18
N LEU A 179 26.19 -7.07 4.23
CA LEU A 179 26.14 -5.60 4.29
C LEU A 179 27.51 -4.99 4.01
N ILE A 180 28.56 -5.56 4.60
CA ILE A 180 29.96 -5.11 4.42
C ILE A 180 30.48 -5.50 3.03
N GLU A 181 30.37 -6.77 2.64
CA GLU A 181 30.92 -7.29 1.38
C GLU A 181 30.26 -6.67 0.13
N LEU A 182 28.94 -6.51 0.18
CA LEU A 182 28.17 -5.89 -0.91
C LEU A 182 28.11 -4.36 -0.75
N GLN A 183 28.68 -3.84 0.35
CA GLN A 183 28.76 -2.42 0.70
C GLN A 183 27.40 -1.71 0.58
N ALA A 184 26.37 -2.28 1.20
CA ALA A 184 25.04 -1.68 1.21
C ALA A 184 25.09 -0.23 1.72
N THR A 185 24.33 0.67 1.08
CA THR A 185 24.28 2.09 1.44
C THR A 185 22.97 2.44 2.16
N VAL A 186 21.96 1.59 2.05
CA VAL A 186 20.66 1.74 2.70
C VAL A 186 20.27 0.42 3.37
N LEU A 187 19.77 0.47 4.59
CA LEU A 187 19.24 -0.69 5.32
C LEU A 187 17.75 -0.52 5.56
N CYS A 188 16.94 -1.41 4.98
CA CYS A 188 15.55 -1.58 5.38
C CYS A 188 15.48 -2.61 6.50
N CYS A 189 15.15 -2.17 7.72
CA CYS A 189 15.00 -2.99 8.92
C CYS A 189 13.92 -2.40 9.88
N THR A 190 13.44 -3.20 10.85
CA THR A 190 12.58 -2.68 11.92
C THR A 190 13.49 -2.01 12.94
N PRO A 191 13.05 -0.96 13.63
CA PRO A 191 13.89 -0.29 14.61
C PRO A 191 14.48 -1.21 15.68
N SER A 192 13.75 -2.25 16.10
CA SER A 192 14.22 -3.25 17.07
C SER A 192 15.30 -4.20 16.54
N TYR A 193 15.52 -4.24 15.22
CA TYR A 193 16.52 -5.10 14.58
C TYR A 193 17.79 -4.32 14.18
N ALA A 194 17.67 -3.02 13.95
CA ALA A 194 18.79 -2.12 13.62
C ALA A 194 19.85 -2.09 14.72
#